data_AF-A0A7S2H711-F1
#
_entry.id   AF-A0A7S2H711-F1
#
_cell.length_a   1.000
_cell.length_b   1.000
_cell.length_c   1.000
_cell.angle_alpha   90.00
_cell.angle_beta   90.00
_cell.angle_gamma   90.00
#
_symmetry.space_group_name_H-M   'P 1'
#
loop_
_entity.id
_entity.type
_entity.pdbx_description
1 polymer ?
#
loop_
_entity_poly.entity_id
_entity_poly.type
_entity_poly.pdbx_seq_one_letter_code
_entity_poly.pdbx_strand_id
1 'polypeptide(L)'
;NDGLWALAEMTGEARHRALASLFDKPCLLGPLAAGRDELTGMHGNTALALVIGAARRAEVTGEETFSSLADRFFELVDTSRSYVTGGSTMNELWGKPHELGQSLLASAGGARFEHVESCTTHNMMRLVSMLLK
;
A
#
# COMPACT_ATOMS: atom_id res chain seq x y z
N ASN A 1 0.33 11.22 4.87
CA ASN A 1 -0.78 11.85 4.11
C ASN A 1 -2.14 11.48 4.71
N ASP A 2 -2.48 10.21 4.97
CA ASP A 2 -3.76 9.75 5.56
C ASP A 2 -4.31 10.63 6.72
N GLY A 3 -3.59 10.70 7.84
CA GLY A 3 -4.03 11.52 8.98
C GLY A 3 -4.17 13.02 8.69
N LEU A 4 -3.41 13.55 7.73
CA LEU A 4 -3.52 14.95 7.31
C LEU A 4 -4.78 15.19 6.45
N TRP A 5 -5.15 14.23 5.60
CA TRP A 5 -6.41 14.29 4.84
C TRP A 5 -7.62 14.16 5.78
N ALA A 6 -7.56 13.28 6.78
CA ALA A 6 -8.58 13.21 7.83
C ALA A 6 -8.71 14.55 8.59
N LEU A 7 -7.59 15.16 9.00
CA LEU A 7 -7.60 16.48 9.64
C LEU A 7 -8.19 17.56 8.72
N ALA A 8 -7.85 17.52 7.43
CA ALA A 8 -8.35 18.48 6.46
C ALA A 8 -9.87 18.38 6.24
N GLU A 9 -10.43 17.17 6.28
CA GLU A 9 -11.87 16.96 6.25
C GLU A 9 -12.55 17.46 7.53
N MET A 10 -12.02 17.09 8.70
CA MET A 10 -12.59 17.48 10.00
C MET A 10 -12.62 18.99 10.21
N THR A 11 -11.60 19.70 9.73
CA THR A 11 -11.46 21.15 9.95
C THR A 11 -12.01 22.00 8.81
N GLY A 12 -12.08 21.45 7.59
CA GLY A 12 -12.43 22.19 6.38
C GLY A 12 -11.38 23.23 5.96
N GLU A 13 -10.24 23.34 6.64
CA GLU A 13 -9.25 24.39 6.37
C GLU A 13 -8.33 24.04 5.18
N ALA A 14 -8.24 24.96 4.22
CA ALA A 14 -7.45 24.77 3.00
C ALA A 14 -5.95 24.48 3.27
N ARG A 15 -5.38 25.03 4.35
CA ARG A 15 -3.97 24.79 4.71
C ARG A 15 -3.67 23.33 5.01
N HIS A 16 -4.62 22.59 5.60
CA HIS A 16 -4.45 21.18 5.91
C HIS A 16 -4.50 20.33 4.64
N ARG A 17 -5.37 20.67 3.67
CA ARG A 17 -5.39 20.03 2.34
C ARG A 17 -4.08 20.25 1.59
N ALA A 18 -3.56 21.47 1.60
CA ALA A 18 -2.28 21.81 0.99
C ALA A 18 -1.14 20.99 1.62
N LEU A 19 -1.08 20.93 2.95
CA LEU A 19 -0.09 20.13 3.66
C LEU A 19 -0.25 18.63 3.37
N ALA A 20 -1.47 18.10 3.38
CA ALA A 20 -1.72 16.68 3.08
C ALA A 20 -1.21 16.30 1.69
N SER A 21 -1.44 17.16 0.70
CA SER A 21 -0.96 16.98 -0.68
C SER A 21 0.56 16.97 -0.78
N LEU A 22 1.28 17.75 0.04
CA LEU A 22 2.76 17.76 0.06
C LEU A 22 3.35 16.45 0.59
N PHE A 23 2.58 15.68 1.36
CA PHE A 23 2.99 14.38 1.91
C PHE A 23 2.65 13.20 1.02
N ASP A 24 1.99 13.42 -0.12
CA ASP A 24 1.87 12.40 -1.15
C ASP A 24 3.26 12.13 -1.73
N LYS A 25 3.54 10.87 -2.08
CA LYS A 25 4.87 10.43 -2.54
C LYS A 25 4.84 10.07 -4.02
N PRO A 26 5.19 11.00 -4.93
CA PRO A 26 5.12 10.75 -6.37
C PRO A 26 5.97 9.56 -6.85
N CYS A 27 7.07 9.24 -6.16
CA CYS A 27 7.91 8.11 -6.56
C CYS A 27 7.26 6.73 -6.33
N LEU A 28 6.20 6.65 -5.50
CA LEU A 28 5.38 5.45 -5.35
C LEU A 28 4.06 5.59 -6.12
N LEU A 29 3.36 6.71 -5.90
CA LEU A 29 2.02 6.92 -6.46
C LEU A 29 2.03 7.18 -7.97
N GLY A 30 3.10 7.81 -8.49
CA GLY A 30 3.23 8.13 -9.91
C GLY A 30 3.31 6.89 -10.80
N PRO A 31 4.19 5.90 -10.51
CA PRO A 31 4.18 4.61 -11.19
C PRO A 31 2.82 3.91 -11.16
N LEU A 32 2.17 3.86 -9.99
CA LEU A 32 0.85 3.24 -9.84
C LEU A 32 -0.22 3.94 -10.69
N ALA A 33 -0.25 5.28 -10.68
CA ALA A 33 -1.16 6.07 -11.51
C ALA A 33 -0.89 5.88 -13.02
N ALA A 34 0.33 5.50 -13.40
CA ALA A 34 0.70 5.16 -14.77
C ALA A 34 0.55 3.65 -15.07
N GLY A 35 -0.05 2.87 -14.17
CA GLY A 35 -0.28 1.43 -14.34
C GLY A 35 0.98 0.56 -14.25
N ARG A 36 2.10 1.11 -13.75
CA ARG A 36 3.38 0.39 -13.62
C ARG A 36 3.51 -0.26 -12.24
N ASP A 37 3.97 -1.51 -12.25
CA ASP A 37 4.36 -2.22 -11.04
C ASP A 37 5.85 -2.00 -10.76
N GLU A 38 6.14 -1.15 -9.77
CA GLU A 38 7.49 -0.88 -9.27
C GLU A 38 7.62 -1.29 -7.79
N LEU A 39 6.79 -2.22 -7.30
CA LEU A 39 6.73 -2.60 -5.88
C LEU A 39 7.89 -3.50 -5.42
N THR A 40 8.60 -4.13 -6.36
CA THR A 40 9.69 -5.04 -6.02
C THR A 40 10.85 -4.30 -5.33
N GLY A 41 11.28 -4.84 -4.20
CA GLY A 41 12.30 -4.25 -3.32
C GLY A 41 11.77 -3.16 -2.39
N MET A 42 10.48 -2.80 -2.48
CA MET A 42 9.88 -1.85 -1.55
C MET A 42 9.51 -2.51 -0.22
N HIS A 43 9.60 -1.74 0.86
CA HIS A 43 9.06 -2.13 2.15
C HIS A 43 7.52 -2.09 2.10
N GLY A 44 6.89 -3.25 2.34
CA GLY A 44 5.45 -3.44 2.13
C GLY A 44 4.59 -2.51 2.96
N ASN A 45 4.77 -2.52 4.28
CA ASN A 45 4.00 -1.70 5.20
C ASN A 45 4.15 -0.17 4.96
N THR A 46 5.33 0.27 4.53
CA THR A 46 5.56 1.69 4.18
C THR A 46 4.77 2.10 2.94
N ALA A 47 4.79 1.26 1.89
CA ALA A 47 4.03 1.51 0.68
C ALA A 47 2.51 1.49 0.95
N LEU A 48 2.05 0.53 1.75
CA LEU A 48 0.65 0.44 2.19
C LEU A 48 0.16 1.71 2.89
N ALA A 49 0.94 2.25 3.83
CA ALA A 49 0.57 3.48 4.54
C ALA A 49 0.39 4.68 3.58
N LEU A 50 1.23 4.78 2.54
CA LEU A 50 1.14 5.82 1.53
C LEU A 50 -0.09 5.65 0.62
N VAL A 51 -0.40 4.42 0.22
CA VAL A 51 -1.58 4.11 -0.61
C VAL A 51 -2.88 4.29 0.15
N ILE A 52 -2.93 3.93 1.44
CA ILE A 52 -4.08 4.24 2.30
C ILE A 52 -4.31 5.75 2.36
N GLY A 53 -3.25 6.55 2.45
CA GLY A 53 -3.41 8.00 2.42
C GLY A 53 -3.86 8.55 1.06
N ALA A 54 -3.50 7.89 -0.04
CA ALA A 54 -4.07 8.19 -1.35
C ALA A 54 -5.56 7.83 -1.43
N ALA A 55 -5.96 6.65 -0.93
CA ALA A 55 -7.37 6.28 -0.83
C ALA A 55 -8.16 7.28 0.04
N ARG A 56 -7.57 7.73 1.16
CA ARG A 56 -8.18 8.77 2.02
C ARG A 56 -8.31 10.11 1.30
N ARG A 57 -7.33 10.47 0.45
CA ARG A 57 -7.44 11.65 -0.41
C ARG A 57 -8.65 11.52 -1.34
N ALA A 58 -8.80 10.38 -2.01
CA ALA A 58 -9.93 10.13 -2.91
C ALA A 58 -11.28 10.29 -2.18
N GLU A 59 -11.41 9.76 -0.96
CA GLU A 59 -12.62 9.94 -0.14
C GLU A 59 -12.92 11.42 0.15
N VAL A 60 -11.89 12.23 0.44
CA VAL A 60 -12.04 13.64 0.86
C VAL A 60 -12.23 14.59 -0.33
N THR A 61 -11.61 14.30 -1.48
CA THR A 61 -11.57 15.21 -2.64
C THR A 61 -12.45 14.76 -3.80
N GLY A 62 -12.81 13.48 -3.88
CA GLY A 62 -13.49 12.88 -5.03
C GLY A 62 -12.58 12.69 -6.26
N GLU A 63 -11.26 12.82 -6.12
CA GLU A 63 -10.32 12.64 -7.23
C GLU A 63 -10.16 11.15 -7.59
N GLU A 64 -10.81 10.72 -8.68
CA GLU A 64 -10.83 9.32 -9.13
C GLU A 64 -9.43 8.71 -9.33
N THR A 65 -8.45 9.50 -9.80
CA THR A 65 -7.06 9.05 -9.98
C THR A 65 -6.49 8.36 -8.74
N PHE A 66 -6.81 8.86 -7.54
CA PHE A 66 -6.30 8.31 -6.28
C PHE A 66 -7.05 7.04 -5.84
N SER A 67 -8.32 6.88 -6.22
CA SER A 67 -9.03 5.61 -6.04
C SER A 67 -8.47 4.56 -6.98
N SER A 68 -8.32 4.89 -8.28
CA SER A 68 -7.85 3.94 -9.28
C SER A 68 -6.43 3.45 -9.02
N LEU A 69 -5.52 4.29 -8.54
CA LEU A 69 -4.17 3.83 -8.18
C LEU A 69 -4.18 2.95 -6.92
N ALA A 70 -5.14 3.15 -6.00
CA ALA A 70 -5.28 2.36 -4.78
C ALA A 70 -5.88 0.98 -5.11
N ASP A 71 -6.88 0.92 -5.97
CA ASP A 71 -7.42 -0.31 -6.56
C ASP A 71 -6.31 -1.09 -7.27
N ARG A 72 -5.53 -0.39 -8.12
CA ARG A 72 -4.44 -1.03 -8.85
C ARG A 72 -3.37 -1.60 -7.92
N PHE A 73 -3.03 -0.89 -6.87
CA PHE A 73 -2.09 -1.37 -5.87
C PHE A 73 -2.62 -2.62 -5.16
N PHE A 74 -3.89 -2.61 -4.76
CA PHE A 74 -4.54 -3.77 -4.15
C PHE A 74 -4.46 -4.99 -5.09
N GLU A 75 -4.85 -4.84 -6.36
CA GLU A 75 -4.78 -5.91 -7.37
C GLU A 75 -3.35 -6.47 -7.50
N LEU A 76 -2.34 -5.60 -7.59
CA LEU A 76 -0.95 -6.02 -7.74
C LEU A 76 -0.48 -6.84 -6.54
N VAL A 77 -0.80 -6.43 -5.32
CA VAL A 77 -0.41 -7.16 -4.12
C VAL A 77 -1.18 -8.47 -4.02
N ASP A 78 -2.50 -8.43 -4.12
CA ASP A 78 -3.40 -9.57 -3.95
C ASP A 78 -3.10 -10.71 -4.95
N THR A 79 -2.93 -10.36 -6.23
CA THR A 79 -2.80 -11.36 -7.29
C THR A 79 -1.38 -11.91 -7.47
N SER A 80 -0.35 -11.18 -7.02
CA SER A 80 1.04 -11.52 -7.35
C SER A 80 2.00 -11.60 -6.17
N ARG A 81 1.63 -11.06 -5.00
CA ARG A 81 2.51 -10.95 -3.83
C ARG A 81 1.87 -11.40 -2.52
N SER A 82 0.66 -11.93 -2.54
CA SER A 82 0.02 -12.51 -1.36
C SER A 82 0.20 -14.02 -1.28
N TYR A 83 0.56 -14.53 -0.10
CA TYR A 83 0.51 -15.96 0.20
C TYR A 83 -0.94 -16.41 0.39
N VAL A 84 -1.17 -17.73 0.39
CA VAL A 84 -2.51 -18.32 0.61
C VAL A 84 -3.17 -17.91 1.94
N THR A 85 -2.38 -17.46 2.91
CA THR A 85 -2.88 -16.96 4.20
C THR A 85 -3.45 -15.54 4.12
N GLY A 86 -3.35 -14.87 2.98
CA GLY A 86 -3.67 -13.44 2.80
C GLY A 86 -2.55 -12.50 3.28
N GLY A 87 -1.46 -13.05 3.84
CA GLY A 87 -0.27 -12.30 4.21
C GLY A 87 0.64 -12.00 3.03
N SER A 88 1.62 -11.13 3.23
CA SER A 88 2.60 -10.78 2.20
C SER A 88 3.98 -10.50 2.81
N THR A 89 4.94 -10.11 1.95
CA THR A 89 6.33 -9.76 2.25
C THR A 89 7.22 -10.91 2.79
N MET A 90 8.53 -10.70 2.64
CA MET A 90 9.59 -11.48 3.28
C MET A 90 10.64 -10.48 3.74
N ASN A 91 11.02 -10.53 5.02
CA ASN A 91 11.87 -9.53 5.67
C ASN A 91 11.38 -8.10 5.38
N GLU A 92 10.06 -7.89 5.53
CA GLU A 92 9.37 -6.61 5.31
C GLU A 92 9.34 -6.11 3.84
N LEU A 93 10.04 -6.76 2.93
CA LEU A 93 10.16 -6.36 1.53
C LEU A 93 9.28 -7.20 0.60
N TRP A 94 8.81 -6.57 -0.49
CA TRP A 94 8.21 -7.30 -1.60
C TRP A 94 9.25 -7.83 -2.57
N GLY A 95 9.17 -9.12 -2.88
CA GLY A 95 9.94 -9.74 -3.94
C GLY A 95 9.41 -9.42 -5.34
N LYS A 96 9.91 -10.16 -6.33
CA LYS A 96 9.35 -10.18 -7.68
C LYS A 96 7.92 -10.75 -7.65
N PRO A 97 7.02 -10.29 -8.53
CA PRO A 97 5.66 -10.82 -8.62
C PRO A 97 5.69 -12.31 -8.98
N HIS A 98 4.79 -13.10 -8.38
CA HIS A 98 4.65 -14.54 -8.60
C HIS A 98 5.87 -15.41 -8.19
N GLU A 99 6.85 -14.85 -7.47
CA GLU A 99 8.05 -15.56 -7.00
C GLU A 99 8.05 -15.80 -5.47
N LEU A 100 6.88 -16.07 -4.89
CA LEU A 100 6.71 -16.29 -3.43
C LEU A 100 7.24 -17.64 -2.92
N GLY A 101 7.59 -18.58 -3.80
CA GLY A 101 8.12 -19.88 -3.37
C GLY A 101 9.55 -19.78 -2.80
N GLN A 102 10.36 -18.87 -3.33
CA GLN A 102 11.75 -18.72 -2.90
C GLN A 102 11.85 -18.20 -1.46
N SER A 103 10.92 -17.34 -1.04
CA SER A 103 10.88 -16.83 0.33
C SER A 103 10.59 -17.92 1.36
N LEU A 104 9.86 -18.97 0.98
CA LEU A 104 9.58 -20.12 1.84
C LEU A 104 10.77 -21.09 1.92
N LEU A 105 11.47 -21.30 0.81
CA LEU A 105 12.64 -22.21 0.75
C LEU A 105 13.84 -21.65 1.52
N ALA A 106 14.04 -20.33 1.49
CA ALA A 106 15.12 -19.69 2.23
C ALA A 106 15.00 -19.89 3.75
N SER A 107 13.78 -20.01 4.29
CA SER A 107 13.50 -20.25 5.70
C SER A 107 13.86 -21.67 6.17
N ALA A 108 14.03 -22.63 5.26
CA ALA A 108 14.35 -24.02 5.60
C ALA A 108 15.83 -24.23 6.01
N GLY A 109 16.69 -23.22 5.83
CA GLY A 109 18.14 -23.29 6.08
C GLY A 109 18.63 -22.82 7.46
N GLY A 110 17.73 -22.52 8.40
CA GLY A 110 18.11 -22.12 9.78
C GLY A 110 18.45 -20.63 9.97
N ALA A 111 18.42 -19.82 8.91
CA ALA A 111 18.37 -18.37 9.02
C ALA A 111 16.93 -17.94 9.37
N ARG A 112 16.76 -17.08 10.39
CA ARG A 112 15.46 -16.53 10.76
C ARG A 112 15.01 -15.58 9.66
N PHE A 113 14.11 -16.05 8.81
CA PHE A 113 13.48 -15.24 7.78
C PHE A 113 12.01 -15.07 8.11
N GLU A 114 11.62 -13.82 8.30
CA GLU A 114 10.30 -13.43 8.76
C GLU A 114 9.42 -13.17 7.52
N HIS A 115 8.30 -13.86 7.44
CA HIS A 115 7.31 -13.70 6.39
C HIS A 115 5.97 -13.31 7.00
N VAL A 116 5.10 -12.66 6.24
CA VAL A 116 3.73 -12.36 6.69
C VAL A 116 3.74 -11.45 7.93
N GLU A 117 4.39 -10.29 7.81
CA GLU A 117 4.34 -9.26 8.86
C GLU A 117 2.88 -8.82 9.08
N SER A 118 2.41 -8.90 10.33
CA SER A 118 1.01 -8.61 10.68
C SER A 118 0.53 -7.22 10.26
N CYS A 119 1.41 -6.20 10.29
CA CYS A 119 1.04 -4.83 9.88
C CYS A 119 0.65 -4.75 8.40
N THR A 120 1.34 -5.52 7.56
CA THR A 120 1.06 -5.57 6.12
C THR A 120 -0.35 -6.11 5.90
N THR A 121 -0.72 -7.21 6.56
CA THR A 121 -2.08 -7.77 6.50
C THR A 121 -3.13 -6.79 7.05
N HIS A 122 -2.86 -6.16 8.20
CA HIS A 122 -3.76 -5.17 8.80
C HIS A 122 -4.06 -4.01 7.84
N ASN A 123 -3.00 -3.43 7.25
CA ASN A 123 -3.14 -2.30 6.34
C ASN A 123 -3.78 -2.70 5.00
N MET A 124 -3.52 -3.91 4.49
CA MET A 124 -4.26 -4.44 3.33
C MET A 124 -5.76 -4.53 3.61
N MET A 125 -6.16 -5.08 4.76
CA MET A 125 -7.58 -5.16 5.15
C MET A 125 -8.21 -3.77 5.31
N ARG A 126 -7.46 -2.82 5.89
CA ARG A 126 -7.90 -1.42 6.01
C ARG A 126 -8.11 -0.80 4.63
N LEU A 127 -7.18 -1.00 3.69
CA LEU A 127 -7.30 -0.51 2.32
C LEU A 127 -8.55 -1.08 1.63
N VAL A 128 -8.74 -2.40 1.67
CA VAL A 128 -9.93 -3.05 1.08
C VAL A 128 -11.23 -2.50 1.65
N SER A 129 -11.28 -2.27 2.97
CA SER A 129 -12.46 -1.65 3.61
C SER A 129 -12.76 -0.24 3.11
N MET A 130 -11.79 0.49 2.55
CA MET A 130 -12.00 1.81 1.94
C MET A 130 -12.48 1.70 0.50
N LEU A 131 -11.97 0.72 -0.26
CA LEU A 131 -12.32 0.50 -1.67
C LEU A 131 -13.73 -0.10 -1.87
N LEU A 132 -14.27 -0.76 -0.86
CA LEU A 132 -15.61 -1.38 -0.91
C LEU A 132 -16.78 -0.46 -0.50
N LYS A 133 -16.50 0.80 -0.16
CA LYS A 133 -17.55 1.77 0.23
C LYS A 133 -18.22 2.38 -0.99
#